data_AF-W1NGQ9-F1
#
_entry.id   AF-W1NGQ9-F1
#
_cell.length_a   1.000
_cell.length_b   1.000
_cell.length_c   1.000
_cell.angle_alpha   90.00
_cell.angle_beta   90.00
_cell.angle_gamma   90.00
#
_symmetry.space_group_name_H-M   'P 1'
#
loop_
_entity.id
_entity.type
_entity.pdbx_description
1 polymer ?
#
loop_
_entity_poly.entity_id
_entity_poly.type
_entity_poly.pdbx_seq_one_letter_code
_entity_poly.pdbx_strand_id
1 'polypeptide(L)'
;MLTQTTFIAAHHLLSLIPKCTSLSHLKPLHARLIRAALHLDPFVSGRLVELCALTLPDQMHYARRVFAHAPSPNLFTWNTLIRGYTRAHAARDALLAYRTMRAHGTVPNGYTLGFALQACAHWACRL
;
A
#
# COMPACT_ATOMS: atom_id res chain seq x y z
N MET A 1 -16.84 23.66 3.33
CA MET A 1 -15.97 24.18 4.43
C MET A 1 -15.71 23.06 5.41
N LEU A 2 -14.56 22.39 5.31
CA LEU A 2 -14.15 21.41 6.33
C LEU A 2 -13.85 22.18 7.62
N THR A 3 -14.53 21.83 8.71
CA THR A 3 -14.36 22.50 10.00
C THR A 3 -12.93 22.29 10.50
N GLN A 4 -12.32 23.31 11.11
CA GLN A 4 -10.91 23.30 11.55
C GLN A 4 -10.57 22.09 12.46
N THR A 5 -11.58 21.51 13.11
CA THR A 5 -11.51 20.28 13.92
C THR A 5 -11.26 19.00 13.10
N THR A 6 -11.80 18.88 11.88
CA THR A 6 -11.55 17.69 11.02
C THR A 6 -10.11 17.65 10.51
N PHE A 7 -9.51 18.82 10.25
CA PHE A 7 -8.14 18.94 9.78
C PHE A 7 -7.12 18.52 10.84
N ILE A 8 -7.28 18.99 12.09
CA ILE A 8 -6.40 18.61 13.21
C ILE A 8 -6.53 17.12 13.52
N ALA A 9 -7.76 16.60 13.53
CA ALA A 9 -8.00 15.16 13.74
C ALA A 9 -7.35 14.30 12.65
N ALA A 10 -7.42 14.72 11.38
CA ALA A 10 -6.76 14.04 10.28
C ALA A 10 -5.24 14.02 10.47
N HIS A 11 -4.63 15.18 10.72
CA HIS A 11 -3.19 15.29 10.92
C HIS A 11 -2.69 14.43 12.10
N HIS A 12 -3.41 14.44 13.23
CA HIS A 12 -3.11 13.59 14.37
C HIS A 12 -3.15 12.10 14.02
N LEU A 13 -4.21 11.62 13.34
CA LEU A 13 -4.32 10.20 12.96
C LEU A 13 -3.21 9.77 12.00
N LEU A 14 -2.81 10.62 11.06
CA LEU A 14 -1.72 10.34 10.13
C LEU A 14 -0.37 10.22 10.84
N SER A 15 -0.13 11.03 11.87
CA SER A 15 1.09 10.96 12.69
C SER A 15 1.23 9.63 13.47
N LEU A 16 0.12 8.91 13.67
CA LEU A 16 0.11 7.62 14.39
C LEU A 16 0.40 6.42 13.49
N ILE A 17 0.15 6.50 12.19
CA ILE A 17 0.39 5.39 11.24
C ILE A 17 1.82 4.84 11.34
N PRO A 18 2.90 5.65 11.27
CA PRO A 18 4.26 5.11 11.34
C PRO A 18 4.63 4.53 12.71
N LYS A 19 3.85 4.81 13.77
CA LYS A 19 4.07 4.27 15.12
C LYS A 19 3.44 2.88 15.30
N CYS A 20 2.60 2.43 14.39
CA CYS A 20 1.98 1.11 14.47
C CYS A 20 3.01 0.02 14.11
N THR A 21 3.36 -0.81 15.09
CA THR A 21 4.29 -1.94 14.94
C THR A 21 3.59 -3.28 14.72
N SER A 22 2.26 -3.32 14.83
CA SER A 22 1.45 -4.52 14.68
C SER A 22 0.09 -4.22 14.06
N LEU A 23 -0.55 -5.25 13.50
CA LEU A 23 -1.90 -5.14 12.96
C LEU A 23 -2.95 -4.86 14.06
N SER A 24 -2.70 -5.28 15.31
CA SER A 24 -3.60 -5.03 16.43
C SER A 24 -3.70 -3.54 16.77
N HIS A 25 -2.60 -2.79 16.64
CA HIS A 25 -2.61 -1.33 16.80
C HIS A 25 -3.15 -0.62 15.56
N LEU A 26 -2.89 -1.16 14.37
CA LEU A 26 -3.34 -0.54 13.12
C LEU A 26 -4.85 -0.64 12.90
N LYS A 27 -5.49 -1.77 13.25
CA LYS A 27 -6.92 -1.98 12.98
C LYS A 27 -7.83 -0.91 13.59
N PRO A 28 -7.74 -0.57 14.90
CA PRO A 28 -8.53 0.50 15.49
C PRO A 28 -8.25 1.86 14.84
N LEU A 29 -6.99 2.13 14.50
CA LEU A 29 -6.61 3.36 13.80
C LEU A 29 -7.24 3.43 12.41
N HIS A 30 -7.15 2.36 11.64
CA HIS A 30 -7.73 2.27 10.31
C HIS A 30 -9.26 2.40 10.35
N ALA A 31 -9.94 1.81 11.35
CA ALA A 31 -11.38 2.02 11.54
C ALA A 31 -11.74 3.49 11.78
N ARG A 32 -10.92 4.23 12.55
CA ARG A 32 -11.09 5.68 12.74
C ARG A 32 -10.87 6.47 11.45
N LEU A 33 -9.87 6.10 10.65
CA LEU A 33 -9.62 6.70 9.32
C LEU A 33 -10.78 6.44 8.35
N ILE A 34 -11.40 5.26 8.41
CA ILE A 34 -12.59 4.91 7.62
C ILE A 34 -13.78 5.78 8.03
N ARG A 35 -14.08 5.86 9.32
CA ARG A 35 -15.20 6.67 9.85
C ARG A 35 -15.04 8.16 9.54
N ALA A 36 -13.82 8.66 9.47
CA ALA A 36 -13.52 10.03 9.08
C ALA A 36 -13.43 10.24 7.55
N ALA A 37 -13.72 9.22 6.74
CA ALA A 37 -13.58 9.21 5.29
C ALA A 37 -12.15 9.51 4.75
N LEU A 38 -11.13 9.51 5.62
CA LEU A 38 -9.75 9.82 5.26
C LEU A 38 -9.07 8.70 4.47
N HIS A 39 -9.56 7.47 4.59
CA HIS A 39 -9.07 6.33 3.79
C HIS A 39 -9.27 6.51 2.27
N LEU A 40 -10.13 7.45 1.85
CA LEU A 40 -10.36 7.78 0.44
C LEU A 40 -9.27 8.72 -0.12
N ASP A 41 -8.43 9.30 0.73
CA ASP A 41 -7.31 10.10 0.27
C ASP A 41 -6.18 9.16 -0.21
N PRO A 42 -5.73 9.24 -1.48
CA PRO A 42 -4.67 8.40 -2.03
C PRO A 42 -3.37 8.43 -1.23
N PHE A 43 -3.07 9.53 -0.54
CA PHE A 43 -1.92 9.64 0.35
C PHE A 43 -2.07 8.74 1.57
N VAL A 44 -3.24 8.75 2.19
CA VAL A 44 -3.53 7.98 3.41
C VAL A 44 -3.59 6.49 3.09
N SER A 45 -4.32 6.11 2.04
CA SER A 45 -4.38 4.73 1.60
C SER A 45 -3.00 4.21 1.17
N GLY A 46 -2.22 5.03 0.45
CA GLY A 46 -0.85 4.68 0.06
C GLY A 46 0.05 4.42 1.27
N ARG A 47 -0.03 5.25 2.31
CA ARG A 47 0.75 5.08 3.54
C ARG A 47 0.31 3.85 4.35
N LEU A 48 -0.98 3.54 4.38
CA LEU A 48 -1.50 2.32 4.99
C LEU A 48 -1.01 1.07 4.23
N VAL A 49 -1.05 1.08 2.90
CA VAL A 49 -0.51 -0.01 2.06
C VAL A 49 0.98 -0.20 2.32
N GLU A 50 1.75 0.89 2.39
CA GLU A 50 3.19 0.84 2.66
C GLU A 50 3.52 0.23 4.02
N LEU A 51 2.84 0.71 5.07
CA LEU A 51 3.03 0.16 6.41
C LEU A 51 2.76 -1.35 6.43
N CYS A 52 1.66 -1.80 5.81
CA CYS A 52 1.28 -3.21 5.80
C CYS A 52 2.15 -4.08 4.90
N ALA A 53 2.59 -3.56 3.75
CA ALA A 53 3.33 -4.33 2.76
C ALA A 53 4.83 -4.39 3.05
N LEU A 54 5.40 -3.35 3.68
CA LEU A 54 6.85 -3.18 3.77
C LEU A 54 7.40 -3.15 5.19
N THR A 55 6.58 -2.81 6.19
CA THR A 55 7.03 -2.63 7.58
C THR A 55 6.48 -3.70 8.51
N LEU A 56 5.19 -4.01 8.41
CA LEU A 56 4.56 -5.03 9.27
C LEU A 56 4.85 -6.43 8.73
N PRO A 57 5.31 -7.37 9.58
CA PRO A 57 5.60 -8.73 9.16
C PRO A 57 4.32 -9.48 8.79
N ASP A 58 4.36 -10.20 7.66
CA ASP A 58 3.29 -11.08 7.19
C ASP A 58 1.91 -10.42 6.99
N GLN A 59 1.88 -9.09 6.75
CA GLN A 59 0.63 -8.34 6.56
C GLN A 59 0.28 -8.03 5.11
N MET A 60 0.89 -8.73 4.14
CA MET A 60 0.63 -8.50 2.72
C MET A 60 -0.85 -8.71 2.34
N HIS A 61 -1.53 -9.68 2.98
CA HIS A 61 -2.96 -9.89 2.78
C HIS A 61 -3.79 -8.65 3.17
N TYR A 62 -3.43 -8.00 4.28
CA TYR A 62 -4.10 -6.77 4.70
C TYR A 62 -3.75 -5.59 3.77
N ALA A 63 -2.49 -5.47 3.36
CA ALA A 63 -2.06 -4.46 2.40
C ALA A 63 -2.87 -4.54 1.10
N ARG A 64 -3.08 -5.75 0.56
CA ARG A 64 -3.91 -5.99 -0.62
C ARG A 64 -5.36 -5.54 -0.41
N ARG A 65 -5.94 -5.79 0.77
CA ARG A 65 -7.31 -5.34 1.09
C ARG A 65 -7.39 -3.82 1.13
N VAL A 66 -6.46 -3.14 1.79
CA VAL A 66 -6.41 -1.67 1.80
C VAL A 66 -6.29 -1.13 0.38
N PHE A 67 -5.37 -1.69 -0.41
CA PHE A 67 -5.16 -1.29 -1.81
C PHE A 67 -6.42 -1.46 -2.66
N ALA A 68 -7.15 -2.57 -2.51
CA ALA A 68 -8.38 -2.83 -3.28
C ALA A 68 -9.51 -1.83 -2.99
N HIS A 69 -9.47 -1.15 -1.84
CA HIS A 69 -10.44 -0.12 -1.46
C HIS A 69 -9.89 1.30 -1.62
N ALA A 70 -8.65 1.45 -2.10
CA ALA A 70 -8.04 2.75 -2.32
C ALA A 70 -8.56 3.35 -3.64
N PRO A 71 -9.22 4.52 -3.62
CA PRO A 71 -9.66 5.15 -4.85
C PRO A 71 -8.45 5.69 -5.62
N SER A 72 -8.35 5.34 -6.91
CA SER A 72 -7.31 5.82 -7.82
C SER A 72 -5.86 5.71 -7.27
N PRO A 73 -5.32 4.50 -7.07
CA PRO A 73 -3.97 4.31 -6.56
C PRO A 73 -2.92 4.99 -7.46
N ASN A 74 -2.10 5.86 -6.86
CA ASN A 74 -1.01 6.55 -7.56
C ASN A 74 0.21 5.64 -7.77
N LEU A 75 1.19 6.10 -8.56
CA LEU A 75 2.42 5.35 -8.85
C LEU A 75 3.16 4.88 -7.59
N PHE A 76 3.19 5.70 -6.55
CA PHE A 76 3.80 5.34 -5.27
C PHE A 76 3.10 4.12 -4.64
N THR A 77 1.77 4.10 -4.64
CA THR A 77 0.97 3.03 -4.05
C THR A 77 1.12 1.73 -4.84
N TRP A 78 1.16 1.81 -6.18
CA TRP A 78 1.46 0.68 -7.05
C TRP A 78 2.87 0.12 -6.82
N ASN A 79 3.89 0.98 -6.79
CA ASN A 79 5.28 0.59 -6.55
C ASN A 79 5.44 -0.09 -5.19
N THR A 80 4.77 0.44 -4.18
CA THR A 80 4.72 -0.15 -2.84
C THR A 80 4.12 -1.55 -2.85
N LEU A 81 2.99 -1.74 -3.53
CA LEU A 81 2.33 -3.04 -3.63
C LEU A 81 3.22 -4.07 -4.35
N ILE A 82 3.80 -3.69 -5.49
CA ILE A 82 4.70 -4.56 -6.29
C ILE A 82 5.92 -4.95 -5.45
N ARG A 83 6.56 -3.97 -4.80
CA ARG A 83 7.70 -4.22 -3.89
C ARG A 83 7.33 -5.15 -2.74
N GLY A 84 6.14 -5.00 -2.17
CA GLY A 84 5.62 -5.88 -1.11
C GLY A 84 5.54 -7.33 -1.57
N TYR A 85 4.94 -7.58 -2.74
CA TYR A 85 4.88 -8.92 -3.31
C TYR A 85 6.25 -9.50 -3.64
N THR A 86 7.16 -8.69 -4.20
CA THR A 86 8.55 -9.12 -4.48
C THR A 86 9.27 -9.57 -3.20
N ARG A 87 9.11 -8.83 -2.09
CA ARG A 87 9.66 -9.18 -0.77
C ARG A 87 9.02 -10.42 -0.14
N ALA A 88 7.72 -10.60 -0.35
CA ALA A 88 6.99 -11.79 0.09
C ALA A 88 7.24 -13.03 -0.80
N HIS A 89 8.19 -12.95 -1.74
CA HIS A 89 8.47 -13.98 -2.75
C HIS A 89 7.23 -14.41 -3.57
N ALA A 90 6.25 -13.52 -3.70
CA ALA A 90 5.00 -13.72 -4.44
C ALA A 90 5.14 -13.15 -5.86
N ALA A 91 6.07 -13.70 -6.65
CA ALA A 91 6.43 -13.13 -7.95
C ALA A 91 5.26 -13.03 -8.94
N ARG A 92 4.35 -14.02 -8.95
CA ARG A 92 3.14 -13.99 -9.77
C ARG A 92 2.26 -12.80 -9.44
N ASP A 93 2.06 -12.51 -8.15
CA ASP A 93 1.25 -11.38 -7.69
C ASP A 93 1.93 -10.04 -7.98
N ALA A 94 3.25 -9.96 -7.87
CA ALA A 94 4.03 -8.77 -8.24
C ALA A 94 3.86 -8.43 -9.73
N LEU A 95 4.00 -9.43 -10.61
CA LEU A 95 3.84 -9.24 -12.05
C LEU A 95 2.39 -8.98 -12.45
N LEU A 96 1.42 -9.59 -11.77
CA LEU A 96 0.01 -9.27 -11.96
C LEU A 96 -0.28 -7.82 -11.57
N ALA A 97 0.22 -7.35 -10.42
CA ALA A 97 0.08 -5.96 -9.99
C ALA A 97 0.72 -4.99 -11.00
N TYR A 98 1.89 -5.30 -11.54
CA TYR A 98 2.52 -4.54 -12.62
C TYR A 98 1.65 -4.46 -13.88
N ARG A 99 1.06 -5.59 -14.31
CA ARG A 99 0.16 -5.62 -15.48
C ARG A 99 -1.10 -4.80 -15.22
N THR A 100 -1.71 -4.92 -14.04
CA THR A 100 -2.90 -4.15 -13.66
C THR A 100 -2.61 -2.65 -13.58
N MET A 101 -1.45 -2.26 -13.05
CA MET A 101 -0.99 -0.87 -13.03
C MET A 101 -0.99 -0.25 -14.44
N ARG A 102 -0.44 -0.99 -15.42
CA ARG A 102 -0.42 -0.55 -16.82
C ARG A 102 -1.81 -0.48 -17.44
N ALA A 103 -2.68 -1.46 -17.15
CA ALA A 103 -4.06 -1.47 -17.61
C ALA A 103 -4.88 -0.30 -17.03
N HIS A 104 -4.53 0.15 -15.82
CA HIS A 104 -5.10 1.35 -15.18
C HIS A 104 -4.52 2.66 -15.75
N GLY A 105 -3.61 2.61 -16.73
CA GLY A 105 -2.99 3.78 -17.35
C GLY A 105 -1.87 4.43 -16.54
N THR A 106 -1.44 3.82 -15.42
CA THR A 106 -0.33 4.33 -14.62
C THR A 106 1.00 3.92 -15.25
N VAL A 107 1.82 4.90 -15.61
CA VAL A 107 3.10 4.68 -16.30
C VAL A 107 4.17 4.16 -15.33
N PRO A 108 4.78 2.99 -15.59
CA PRO A 108 5.90 2.48 -14.80
C PRO A 108 7.13 3.39 -14.83
N ASN A 109 7.89 3.40 -13.74
CA ASN A 109 9.21 4.05 -13.68
C ASN A 109 10.33 3.03 -13.41
N GLY A 110 11.58 3.52 -13.29
CA GLY A 110 12.75 2.66 -13.03
C GLY A 110 12.62 1.80 -11.77
N TYR A 111 11.98 2.31 -10.71
CA TYR A 111 11.71 1.52 -9.51
C TYR A 111 10.72 0.37 -9.79
N THR A 112 9.64 0.66 -10.53
CA THR A 112 8.67 -0.37 -10.90
C THR A 112 9.34 -1.51 -11.67
N LEU A 113 10.16 -1.17 -12.66
CA LEU A 113 10.87 -2.14 -13.48
C LEU A 113 11.88 -2.94 -12.66
N GLY A 114 12.60 -2.29 -11.74
CA GLY A 114 13.51 -2.96 -10.80
C GLY A 114 12.80 -4.03 -9.98
N PHE A 115 11.64 -3.72 -9.38
CA PHE A 115 10.90 -4.69 -8.58
C PHE A 115 10.31 -5.84 -9.41
N ALA A 116 9.87 -5.55 -10.65
CA ALA A 116 9.37 -6.57 -11.57
C ALA A 116 10.48 -7.53 -12.03
N LEU A 117 11.67 -7.01 -12.36
CA LEU A 117 12.83 -7.83 -12.70
C LEU A 117 13.28 -8.71 -11.53
N GLN A 118 13.32 -8.16 -10.31
CA GLN A 118 13.60 -8.94 -9.11
C GLN A 118 12.57 -10.06 -8.90
N ALA A 119 11.28 -9.80 -9.13
CA ALA A 119 10.25 -10.83 -9.05
C ALA A 119 10.50 -11.95 -10.08
N CYS A 120 10.88 -11.64 -11.32
CA CYS A 120 11.25 -12.63 -12.32
C CYS A 120 12.47 -13.47 -11.90
N ALA A 121 13.50 -12.83 -11.37
CA ALA A 121 14.70 -13.53 -10.88
C ALA A 121 14.36 -14.49 -9.74
N HIS A 122 13.52 -14.07 -8.78
CA HIS A 122 13.07 -14.94 -7.69
C HIS A 122 12.24 -16.13 -8.17
N TRP A 123 11.47 -15.97 -9.25
CA TRP A 123 10.72 -17.07 -9.87
C TRP A 123 11.66 -18.07 -10.55
N ALA A 124 12.68 -17.58 -11.28
CA ALA A 124 13.62 -18.42 -12.02
C ALA A 124 14.51 -19.28 -11.11
N CYS A 125 14.99 -18.75 -9.98
CA CYS A 125 15.82 -19.49 -9.02
C CYS A 125 15.06 -20.55 -8.18
N ARG A 126 13.74 -20.70 -8.38
CA ARG A 126 12.93 -21.73 -7.69
C ARG A 126 12.68 -22.99 -8.54
N LEU A 127 13.08 -22.99 -9.82
CA LEU A 127 13.05 -24.14 -10.73
C LEU A 127 14.40 -24.85 -10.71
#